data_AF-A0A4P8EH35-F1
#
_entry.id   AF-A0A4P8EH35-F1
#
_cell.length_a   1.000
_cell.length_b   1.000
_cell.length_c   1.000
_cell.angle_alpha   90.00
_cell.angle_beta   90.00
_cell.angle_gamma   90.00
#
_symmetry.space_group_name_H-M   'P 1'
#
loop_
_entity.id
_entity.type
_entity.pdbx_description
1 polymer ?
#
loop_
_entity_poly.entity_id
_entity_poly.type
_entity_poly.pdbx_seq_one_letter_code
_entity_poly.pdbx_strand_id
1 'polypeptide(L)'
;MQLVQNGLYWVPLTAALTGARREEIAALKAAEITAIDGLPALIIAPNANRGLKSLTARRDLPLHPQLVELGLAKAPWPSNERLPK
;
A
#
# COMPACT_ATOMS: atom_id res chain seq x y z
N MET A 1 0.82 -1.74 -27.62
CA MET A 1 0.90 -2.48 -26.35
C MET A 1 0.07 -1.72 -25.32
N GLN A 2 -0.92 -2.34 -24.66
CA GLN A 2 -1.71 -1.70 -23.60
C GLN A 2 -1.16 -2.14 -22.24
N LEU A 3 -0.92 -1.18 -21.34
CA LEU A 3 -0.45 -1.46 -19.98
C LEU A 3 -1.67 -1.70 -19.07
N VAL A 4 -1.75 -2.88 -18.47
CA VAL A 4 -2.84 -3.25 -17.57
C VAL A 4 -2.40 -3.08 -16.11
N GLN A 5 -3.12 -2.26 -15.35
CA GLN A 5 -2.85 -1.98 -13.93
C GLN A 5 -3.38 -3.09 -13.01
N ASN A 6 -2.94 -4.33 -13.22
CA ASN A 6 -3.31 -5.49 -12.40
C ASN A 6 -2.23 -5.80 -11.34
N GLY A 7 -2.32 -6.96 -10.67
CA GLY A 7 -1.35 -7.36 -9.64
C GLY A 7 0.11 -7.40 -10.13
N LEU A 8 0.38 -7.72 -11.40
CA LEU A 8 1.74 -7.73 -11.95
C LEU A 8 2.31 -6.32 -12.10
N TYR A 9 1.45 -5.31 -12.21
CA TYR A 9 1.85 -3.90 -12.22
C TYR A 9 2.05 -3.38 -10.79
N TRP A 10 1.05 -3.59 -9.91
CA TRP A 10 1.04 -2.96 -8.60
C TRP A 10 1.95 -3.60 -7.55
N VAL A 11 2.07 -4.93 -7.56
CA VAL A 11 2.89 -5.65 -6.56
C VAL A 11 4.36 -5.22 -6.60
N PRO A 12 5.07 -5.22 -7.74
CA PRO A 12 6.48 -4.81 -7.76
C PRO A 12 6.67 -3.34 -7.41
N LEU A 13 5.79 -2.43 -7.89
CA LEU A 13 5.86 -1.01 -7.57
C LEU A 13 5.67 -0.76 -6.07
N THR A 14 4.68 -1.40 -5.47
CA THR A 14 4.41 -1.27 -4.04
C THR A 14 5.56 -1.81 -3.21
N ALA A 15 6.12 -2.97 -3.58
CA ALA A 15 7.28 -3.55 -2.88
C ALA A 15 8.51 -2.62 -2.94
N ALA A 16 8.80 -2.06 -4.12
CA ALA A 16 9.95 -1.18 -4.31
C ALA A 16 9.83 0.13 -3.50
N LEU A 17 8.62 0.69 -3.38
CA LEU A 17 8.41 1.99 -2.75
C LEU A 17 8.09 1.94 -1.25
N THR A 18 7.67 0.78 -0.72
CA THR A 18 7.28 0.64 0.70
C THR A 18 8.12 -0.37 1.48
N GLY A 19 8.87 -1.24 0.79
CA GLY A 19 9.58 -2.35 1.42
C GLY A 19 8.66 -3.46 1.96
N ALA A 20 7.36 -3.40 1.69
CA ALA A 20 6.42 -4.46 2.06
C ALA A 20 6.74 -5.78 1.33
N ARG A 21 6.48 -6.92 1.98
CA ARG A 21 6.76 -8.22 1.38
C ARG A 21 5.77 -8.49 0.26
N ARG A 22 6.21 -9.12 -0.82
CA ARG A 22 5.37 -9.52 -1.96
C ARG A 22 4.07 -10.21 -1.52
N GLU A 23 4.15 -11.17 -0.60
CA GLU A 23 2.99 -11.90 -0.09
C GLU A 23 2.03 -11.02 0.72
N GLU A 24 2.56 -10.04 1.45
CA GLU A 24 1.74 -9.08 2.18
C GLU A 24 0.94 -8.21 1.20
N ILE A 25 1.57 -7.75 0.12
CA ILE A 25 0.93 -6.91 -0.91
C ILE A 25 -0.08 -7.72 -1.74
N ALA A 26 0.29 -8.94 -2.14
CA ALA A 26 -0.57 -9.79 -2.97
C ALA A 26 -1.87 -10.21 -2.25
N ALA A 27 -1.85 -10.28 -0.92
CA ALA A 27 -3.00 -10.63 -0.10
C ALA A 27 -3.75 -9.41 0.47
N LEU A 28 -3.35 -8.20 0.08
CA LEU A 28 -3.92 -6.95 0.56
C LEU A 28 -5.33 -6.75 -0.04
N LYS A 29 -6.28 -6.33 0.79
CA LYS A 29 -7.62 -5.93 0.36
C LYS A 29 -7.65 -4.43 0.12
N ALA A 30 -8.49 -3.97 -0.81
CA ALA A 30 -8.64 -2.53 -1.09
C ALA A 30 -8.96 -1.71 0.17
N ALA A 31 -9.75 -2.27 1.10
CA ALA A 31 -10.10 -1.63 2.37
C ALA A 31 -8.92 -1.49 3.36
N GLU A 32 -7.80 -2.18 3.12
CA GLU A 32 -6.57 -2.06 3.92
C GLU A 32 -5.64 -0.97 3.38
N ILE A 33 -6.05 -0.23 2.36
CA ILE A 33 -5.45 1.04 1.97
C ILE A 33 -6.33 2.15 2.56
N THR A 34 -5.86 2.75 3.65
CA THR A 34 -6.64 3.74 4.42
C THR A 34 -5.76 4.90 4.84
N ALA A 35 -6.35 5.90 5.51
CA ALA A 35 -5.57 6.96 6.13
C ALA A 35 -5.25 6.67 7.59
N ILE A 36 -3.99 6.94 7.95
CA ILE A 36 -3.49 7.04 9.31
C ILE A 36 -2.99 8.48 9.48
N ASP A 37 -3.54 9.20 10.45
CA ASP A 37 -3.23 10.62 10.70
C ASP A 37 -3.38 11.52 9.45
N GLY A 38 -4.39 11.20 8.62
CA GLY A 38 -4.67 11.93 7.38
C GLY A 38 -3.74 11.59 6.21
N LEU A 39 -2.84 10.62 6.36
CA LEU A 39 -1.92 10.18 5.31
C LEU A 39 -2.28 8.77 4.83
N PRO A 40 -2.25 8.49 3.51
CA PRO A 40 -2.54 7.16 3.00
C PRO A 40 -1.49 6.15 3.48
N ALA A 41 -1.93 4.95 3.84
CA ALA A 41 -1.11 3.88 4.38
C ALA A 41 -1.68 2.49 4.03
N LEU A 42 -0.78 1.50 3.96
CA LEU A 42 -1.10 0.08 3.88
C LEU A 42 -1.17 -0.52 5.28
N ILE A 43 -2.26 -1.20 5.60
CA ILE A 43 -2.44 -1.89 6.88
C ILE A 43 -1.99 -3.34 6.75
N ILE A 44 -0.89 -3.68 7.42
CA ILE A 44 -0.38 -5.05 7.49
C ILE A 44 -0.93 -5.69 8.76
N ALA A 45 -2.08 -6.34 8.62
CA ALA A 45 -2.74 -7.10 9.67
C ALA A 45 -3.19 -8.49 9.16
N PRO A 46 -3.53 -9.43 10.05
CA PRO A 46 -4.18 -10.68 9.64
C PRO A 46 -5.52 -10.38 8.97
N ASN A 47 -5.81 -11.08 7.88
CA ASN A 47 -7.09 -11.00 7.17
C ASN A 47 -7.43 -12.39 6.59
N ALA A 48 -8.54 -12.52 5.88
CA ALA A 48 -8.98 -13.79 5.29
C ALA A 48 -7.98 -14.44 4.30
N ASN A 49 -7.10 -13.63 3.70
CA ASN A 49 -6.11 -14.05 2.70
C ASN A 49 -4.69 -14.20 3.29
N ARG A 50 -4.45 -13.71 4.51
CA ARG A 50 -3.10 -13.55 5.08
C ARG A 50 -3.09 -13.72 6.60
N GLY A 51 -2.25 -14.61 7.10
CA GLY A 51 -1.82 -14.63 8.50
C GLY A 51 -0.55 -13.80 8.74
N LEU A 52 -0.23 -13.54 10.01
CA LEU A 52 1.06 -12.95 10.40
C LEU A 52 1.95 -14.00 11.05
N LYS A 53 3.24 -14.03 10.67
CA LYS A 53 4.22 -14.99 11.20
C LYS A 53 4.66 -14.68 12.64
N SER A 54 4.46 -13.46 13.10
CA SER A 54 4.82 -12.97 14.44
C SER A 54 3.90 -11.81 14.81
N LEU A 55 3.69 -11.59 16.12
CA LEU A 55 3.00 -10.40 16.63
C LEU A 55 3.66 -9.10 16.20
N THR A 56 4.99 -9.10 16.03
CA THR A 56 5.76 -7.95 15.57
C THR A 56 5.63 -7.67 14.07
N ALA A 57 4.97 -8.55 13.31
CA ALA A 57 4.78 -8.35 11.87
C ALA A 57 3.65 -7.36 11.54
N ARG A 58 2.74 -7.11 12.50
CA ARG A 58 1.67 -6.12 12.34
C ARG A 58 2.27 -4.72 12.30
N ARG A 59 1.94 -3.97 11.26
CA ARG A 59 2.44 -2.60 11.07
C ARG A 59 1.61 -1.84 10.06
N ASP A 60 1.66 -0.52 10.16
CA ASP A 60 1.07 0.39 9.19
C ASP A 60 2.22 1.01 8.39
N LEU A 61 2.12 0.96 7.06
CA LEU A 61 3.16 1.45 6.16
C LEU A 61 2.63 2.66 5.39
N PRO A 62 3.18 3.87 5.59
CA PRO A 62 2.81 5.03 4.78
C PRO A 62 2.94 4.74 3.28
N LEU A 63 1.97 5.20 2.50
CA LEU A 63 1.97 5.05 1.06
C LEU A 63 2.88 6.09 0.44
N HIS A 64 3.81 5.65 -0.41
CA HIS A 64 4.69 6.57 -1.12
C HIS A 64 3.88 7.48 -2.06
N PRO A 65 4.15 8.80 -2.15
CA PRO A 65 3.38 9.73 -2.97
C PRO A 65 3.22 9.29 -4.44
N GLN A 66 4.28 8.72 -5.03
CA GLN A 66 4.23 8.19 -6.40
C GLN A 66 3.17 7.10 -6.59
N LEU A 67 2.86 6.27 -5.58
CA LEU A 67 1.78 5.28 -5.69
C LEU A 67 0.40 5.95 -5.72
N VAL A 68 0.24 7.05 -4.98
CA VAL A 68 -0.98 7.87 -5.00
C VAL A 68 -1.16 8.53 -6.37
N GLU A 69 -0.10 9.13 -6.91
CA GLU A 69 -0.08 9.75 -8.25
C GLU A 69 -0.44 8.74 -9.35
N LEU A 70 0.07 7.51 -9.27
CA LEU A 70 -0.26 6.44 -10.21
C LEU A 70 -1.71 5.93 -10.07
N GLY A 71 -2.40 6.30 -8.99
CA GLY A 71 -3.80 5.99 -8.75
C GLY A 71 -4.05 4.73 -7.93
N LEU A 72 -3.06 4.24 -7.17
CA LEU A 72 -3.25 3.08 -6.27
C LEU A 72 -4.30 3.35 -5.20
N ALA A 73 -4.35 4.60 -4.70
CA ALA A 73 -5.33 5.06 -3.72
C ALA A 73 -6.04 6.31 -4.27
N LYS A 74 -7.38 6.29 -4.31
CA LYS A 74 -8.21 7.43 -4.69
C LYS A 74 -8.93 7.98 -3.46
N ALA A 75 -8.43 9.06 -2.90
CA ALA A 75 -9.13 9.93 -1.95
C ALA A 75 -8.43 11.32 -1.95
N PRO A 76 -8.89 12.34 -1.20
CA PRO A 76 -8.42 13.72 -1.35
C PRO A 76 -7.03 13.95 -0.71
N TRP A 77 -6.09 13.06 -0.99
CA TRP A 77 -4.71 13.14 -0.50
C TRP A 77 -3.89 14.00 -1.45
N PRO A 78 -3.08 14.94 -0.96
CA PRO A 78 -2.20 15.71 -1.81
C PRO A 78 -1.12 14.80 -2.41
N SER A 79 -1.13 14.65 -3.73
CA SER A 79 -0.24 13.74 -4.45
C SER A 79 1.23 14.20 -4.46
N ASN A 80 1.48 15.49 -4.22
CA ASN A 80 2.78 16.13 -4.40
C ASN A 80 3.17 17.13 -3.28
N GLU A 81 2.31 17.34 -2.28
CA GLU A 81 2.65 18.16 -1.12
C GLU A 81 3.44 17.25 -0.18
N ARG A 82 4.75 17.49 -0.06
CA ARG A 82 5.65 16.66 0.77
C ARG A 82 4.99 16.38 2.11
N LEU A 83 4.67 15.11 2.37
CA LEU A 83 4.19 14.66 3.67
C LEU A 83 5.12 15.23 4.76
N PRO A 84 4.58 15.85 5.81
CA PRO A 84 5.42 16.47 6.84
C PRO A 84 6.41 15.43 7.39
N LYS A 85 7.68 15.83 7.49
CA LYS A 85 8.75 14.98 8.04
C LYS A 85 8.57 14.76 9.53
#